data_AF-A0A848Z278-F1
#
_entry.id   AF-A0A848Z278-F1
#
_cell.length_a   1.000
_cell.length_b   1.000
_cell.length_c   1.000
_cell.angle_alpha   90.00
_cell.angle_beta   90.00
_cell.angle_gamma   90.00
#
_symmetry.space_group_name_H-M   'P 1'
#
loop_
_entity.id
_entity.type
_entity.pdbx_description
1 polymer ?
#
loop_
_entity_poly.entity_id
_entity_poly.type
_entity_poly.pdbx_seq_one_letter_code
_entity_poly.pdbx_strand_id
1 'polypeptide(L)' 'MNGKPYTCKAYREEMILVGLRKRLNDDGLTEAEKASIKSEIKALEKKMGLD' A
#
# COMPACT_ATOMS: atom_id res chain seq x y z
N MET A 1 -17.15 -10.86 17.38
CA MET A 1 -16.53 -10.83 16.04
C MET A 1 -16.67 -9.41 15.49
N ASN A 2 -15.65 -8.56 15.65
CA ASN A 2 -15.70 -7.16 15.20
C ASN A 2 -15.24 -7.06 13.74
N GLY A 3 -16.12 -7.40 12.80
CA GLY A 3 -15.90 -7.10 11.39
C GLY A 3 -16.25 -5.63 11.14
N LYS A 4 -15.25 -4.73 11.14
CA LYS A 4 -15.46 -3.37 10.63
C LYS A 4 -15.98 -3.49 9.18
N PRO A 5 -17.01 -2.74 8.77
CA PRO A 5 -17.48 -2.76 7.40
C PRO A 5 -16.39 -2.09 6.55
N TYR A 6 -15.46 -2.89 6.04
CA TYR A 6 -14.53 -2.45 5.02
C TYR A 6 -15.38 -2.13 3.80
N THR A 7 -15.77 -0.87 3.71
CA THR A 7 -16.33 -0.31 2.48
C THR A 7 -15.40 -0.74 1.34
N CYS A 8 -15.93 -1.10 0.17
CA CYS A 8 -15.13 -1.58 -0.96
C CYS A 8 -13.92 -0.68 -1.31
N LYS A 9 -13.95 0.58 -0.86
CA LYS A 9 -12.86 1.55 -0.93
C LYS A 9 -11.65 1.11 -0.09
N ALA A 10 -11.85 0.79 1.20
CA ALA A 10 -10.80 0.33 2.09
C ALA A 10 -10.21 -1.02 1.63
N TYR A 11 -11.03 -1.92 1.10
CA TYR A 11 -10.55 -3.19 0.54
C TYR A 11 -9.68 -2.99 -0.71
N ARG A 12 -10.08 -2.09 -1.62
CA ARG A 12 -9.25 -1.75 -2.79
C ARG A 12 -7.93 -1.11 -2.38
N GLU A 13 -7.97 -0.19 -1.45
CA GLU A 13 -6.78 0.51 -0.96
C GLU A 13 -5.83 -0.51 -0.31
N GLU A 14 -6.33 -1.47 0.49
CA GLU A 14 -5.54 -2.58 1.04
C GLU A 14 -4.93 -3.45 -0.06
N MET A 15 -5.68 -3.81 -1.10
CA MET A 15 -5.14 -4.58 -2.22
C MET A 15 -4.02 -3.81 -2.96
N ILE A 16 -4.16 -2.50 -3.14
CA ILE A 16 -3.13 -1.65 -3.74
C ILE A 16 -1.89 -1.63 -2.84
N LEU A 17 -2.06 -1.46 -1.52
CA LEU A 17 -0.98 -1.45 -0.54
C LEU A 17 -0.18 -2.77 -0.57
N VAL A 18 -0.88 -3.90 -0.60
CA VAL A 18 -0.28 -5.24 -0.71
C VAL A 18 0.49 -5.39 -2.01
N GLY A 19 -0.07 -4.93 -3.14
CA GLY A 19 0.60 -4.95 -4.44
C GLY A 19 1.88 -4.11 -4.48
N LEU A 20 1.83 -2.90 -3.92
CA LEU A 20 2.99 -2.01 -3.81
C LEU A 20 4.08 -2.59 -2.91
N ARG A 21 3.72 -3.17 -1.75
CA ARG A 21 4.68 -3.87 -0.87
C ARG A 21 5.30 -5.08 -1.53
N LYS A 22 4.51 -5.85 -2.28
CA LYS A 22 5.03 -7.00 -3.04
C LYS A 22 6.02 -6.55 -4.11
N ARG A 23 5.70 -5.47 -4.83
CA ARG A 23 6.63 -4.85 -5.78
C ARG A 23 7.89 -4.37 -5.08
N LEU A 24 7.78 -3.69 -3.93
CA LEU A 24 8.95 -3.16 -3.21
C LEU A 24 9.98 -4.24 -2.82
N ASN A 25 9.52 -5.47 -2.60
CA ASN A 25 10.35 -6.64 -2.31
C ASN A 25 10.89 -7.34 -3.56
N ASP A 26 10.62 -6.84 -4.75
CA ASP A 26 11.17 -7.38 -6.00
C ASP A 26 12.63 -6.95 -6.14
N ASP A 27 13.51 -7.93 -6.37
CA ASP A 27 14.97 -7.75 -6.47
C ASP A 27 15.38 -6.97 -7.74
N GLY A 28 14.49 -6.85 -8.72
CA GLY A 28 14.75 -6.14 -9.99
C GLY A 28 14.56 -4.63 -9.93
N LEU A 29 14.09 -4.06 -8.81
CA LEU A 29 13.85 -2.63 -8.70
C LEU A 29 15.13 -1.83 -8.41
N THR A 30 15.30 -0.75 -9.16
CA THR A 30 16.33 0.26 -8.87
C THR A 30 15.97 1.03 -7.61
N GLU A 31 16.94 1.69 -6.99
CA GLU A 31 16.70 2.51 -5.80
C GLU A 31 15.68 3.64 -6.04
N ALA A 32 15.68 4.22 -7.25
CA ALA A 32 14.70 5.23 -7.66
C ALA A 32 13.26 4.66 -7.68
N GLU A 33 13.08 3.47 -8.25
CA GLU A 33 11.78 2.79 -8.28
C GLU A 33 11.32 2.42 -6.86
N LYS A 34 12.22 1.89 -6.03
CA LYS A 34 11.94 1.59 -4.61
C LYS A 34 11.54 2.86 -3.85
N ALA A 35 12.18 3.99 -4.12
CA ALA A 35 11.83 5.27 -3.50
C ALA A 35 10.44 5.76 -3.92
N SER A 36 10.10 5.67 -5.22
CA SER A 36 8.76 6.02 -5.73
C SER A 36 7.68 5.15 -5.08
N ILE A 37 7.88 3.83 -5.07
CA ILE A 37 6.94 2.88 -4.48
C ILE A 37 6.77 3.13 -2.97
N LYS A 38 7.85 3.40 -2.23
CA LYS A 38 7.76 3.78 -0.81
C LYS A 38 6.95 5.07 -0.59
N SER A 39 7.12 6.06 -1.48
CA SER A 39 6.35 7.30 -1.40
C SER A 39 4.86 7.06 -1.65
N GLU A 40 4.51 6.22 -2.63
CA GLU A 40 3.13 5.83 -2.91
C GLU A 40 2.49 5.05 -1.74
N ILE A 41 3.23 4.10 -1.16
CA ILE A 41 2.80 3.35 0.04
C ILE A 41 2.48 4.32 1.17
N LYS A 42 3.38 5.26 1.47
CA LYS A 42 3.19 6.23 2.56
C LYS A 42 2.01 7.16 2.33
N ALA A 43 1.82 7.62 1.10
CA ALA A 43 0.66 8.44 0.74
C ALA A 43 -0.66 7.66 0.90
N LEU A 44 -0.66 6.38 0.53
CA LEU A 44 -1.80 5.48 0.66
C LEU A 44 -2.10 5.15 2.12
N GLU A 45 -1.10 4.85 2.95
CA GLU A 45 -1.25 4.61 4.40
C GLU A 45 -1.84 5.85 5.11
N LYS A 46 -1.39 7.05 4.76
CA LYS A 46 -1.94 8.30 5.30
C LYS A 46 -3.39 8.54 4.89
N LYS A 47 -3.75 8.22 3.64
CA LYS A 47 -5.13 8.25 3.15
C LYS A 47 -5.99 7.18 3.84
N MET A 48 -5.36 6.04 4.14
CA MET A 48 -5.78 4.95 5.02
C MET A 48 -6.23 5.39 6.42
N GLY A 49 -5.55 6.41 6.95
CA GLY A 49 -5.50 6.68 8.39
C GLY A 49 -4.74 5.59 9.16
N LEU A 50 -3.75 4.96 8.52
CA LEU A 50 -2.90 3.89 9.08
C LEU A 50 -1.54 4.40 9.61
N ASP A 51 -1.39 5.72 9.80
CA ASP A 51 -0.19 6.36 10.37
C ASP A 51 -0.31 6.55 11.89
#